data_AF-A0A924E1E0-F1
#
_entry.id   AF-A0A924E1E0-F1
#
_cell.length_a   1.000
_cell.length_b   1.000
_cell.length_c   1.000
_cell.angle_alpha   90.00
_cell.angle_beta   90.00
_cell.angle_gamma   90.00
#
_symmetry.space_group_name_H-M   'P 1'
#
loop_
_entity.id
_entity.type
_entity.pdbx_description
1 polymer ?
#
loop_
_entity_poly.entity_id
_entity_poly.type
_entity_poly.pdbx_seq_one_letter_code
_entity_poly.pdbx_strand_id
1 'polypeptide(L)'
;MLLQRLAEYAANQDDQMPKLYQEMPIRWLIDLTAEGQFQGFAMTVGDGKKTDRGKRYVAPSVSRTVDIKANLLADNGEYVLGANRDPAGGASEKVQRRHKAFRDVIVQCAEATKAPCLQAVQAFLVSLEQAQCPLPEGFDAKDNLTIRVAGLLPFDLPDVRRFWGDSATTSVDAKKPAVNGAMRCIICSQIRPIVAVHPVKIKGIPDGQTSGMTLISANAEAFESY
;
A
#
# COMPACT_ATOMS: atom_id res chain seq x y z
N MET A 1 -11.15 27.54 15.35
CA MET A 1 -12.23 26.85 14.60
C MET A 1 -12.36 25.42 15.11
N LEU A 2 -13.58 24.88 15.27
CA LEU A 2 -13.81 23.53 15.80
C LEU A 2 -13.04 22.45 15.02
N LEU A 3 -13.07 22.49 13.68
CA LEU A 3 -12.38 21.51 12.83
C LEU A 3 -10.86 21.51 13.04
N GLN A 4 -10.27 22.69 13.25
CA GLN A 4 -8.84 22.81 13.55
C GLN A 4 -8.51 22.16 14.90
N ARG A 5 -9.33 22.41 15.94
CA ARG A 5 -9.14 21.78 17.27
C ARG A 5 -9.33 20.27 17.23
N LEU A 6 -10.28 19.77 16.43
CA LEU A 6 -10.45 18.32 16.21
C LEU A 6 -9.24 17.71 15.50
N ALA A 7 -8.69 18.40 14.50
CA ALA A 7 -7.47 17.96 13.82
C ALA A 7 -6.24 17.97 14.74
N GLU A 8 -6.09 19.00 15.57
CA GLU A 8 -5.03 19.09 16.60
C GLU A 8 -5.19 17.98 17.66
N TYR A 9 -6.41 17.75 18.14
CA TYR A 9 -6.71 16.65 19.08
C TYR A 9 -6.33 15.30 18.48
N ALA A 10 -6.70 15.04 17.23
CA ALA A 10 -6.35 13.80 16.53
C ALA A 10 -4.84 13.66 16.30
N ALA A 11 -4.12 14.77 16.05
CA ALA A 11 -2.67 14.76 15.86
C ALA A 11 -1.87 14.50 17.14
N ASN A 12 -2.48 14.70 18.31
CA ASN A 12 -1.85 14.51 19.62
C ASN A 12 -2.21 13.16 20.27
N GLN A 13 -2.84 12.24 19.53
CA GLN A 13 -3.15 10.89 19.99
C GLN A 13 -1.97 9.95 19.72
N ASP A 14 -1.60 9.12 20.70
CA ASP A 14 -0.49 8.16 20.55
C ASP A 14 -0.77 7.07 19.49
N ASP A 15 -2.05 6.83 19.17
CA ASP A 15 -2.48 5.85 18.15
C ASP A 15 -2.67 6.49 16.76
N GLN A 16 -1.87 7.49 16.43
CA GLN A 16 -1.97 8.16 15.13
C GLN A 16 -1.48 7.24 14.02
N MET A 17 -2.43 6.75 13.21
CA MET A 17 -2.12 6.03 11.98
C MET A 17 -1.42 6.96 10.97
N PRO A 18 -0.24 6.57 10.43
CA PRO A 18 0.44 7.38 9.42
C PRO A 18 -0.44 7.59 8.18
N LYS A 19 -0.22 8.70 7.46
CA LYS A 19 -0.99 9.03 6.25
C LYS A 19 -0.91 7.90 5.24
N LEU A 20 -2.07 7.49 4.71
CA LEU A 20 -2.22 6.39 3.75
C LEU A 20 -1.78 5.02 4.28
N TYR A 21 -1.79 4.82 5.60
CA TYR A 21 -1.66 3.49 6.19
C TYR A 21 -3.04 2.97 6.57
N GLN A 22 -3.19 1.66 6.62
CA GLN A 22 -4.35 0.98 7.16
C GLN A 22 -3.92 -0.28 7.91
N GLU A 23 -4.74 -0.70 8.87
CA GLU A 23 -4.66 -2.06 9.36
C GLU A 23 -5.02 -3.08 8.27
N MET A 24 -4.13 -4.03 8.05
CA MET A 24 -4.37 -5.20 7.21
C MET A 24 -3.71 -6.45 7.78
N PRO A 25 -4.32 -7.63 7.61
CA PRO A 25 -3.66 -8.88 7.94
C PRO A 25 -2.54 -9.16 6.93
N ILE A 26 -1.37 -9.56 7.41
CA ILE A 26 -0.23 -9.96 6.58
C ILE A 26 0.13 -11.38 6.96
N ARG A 27 -0.11 -12.35 6.07
CA ARG A 27 0.08 -13.77 6.37
C ARG A 27 1.55 -14.18 6.36
N TRP A 28 2.34 -13.58 5.48
CA TRP A 28 3.72 -13.98 5.23
C TRP A 28 4.69 -12.81 5.30
N LEU A 29 5.81 -12.99 5.99
CA LEU A 29 6.98 -12.13 5.90
C LEU A 29 8.01 -12.80 5.00
N ILE A 30 8.53 -12.06 4.03
CA ILE A 30 9.69 -12.46 3.23
C ILE A 30 10.92 -11.94 3.96
N ASP A 31 11.72 -12.86 4.50
CA ASP A 31 12.93 -12.49 5.25
C ASP A 31 14.12 -12.36 4.31
N LEU A 32 14.76 -11.20 4.36
CA LEU A 32 15.95 -10.86 3.59
C LEU A 32 17.12 -10.49 4.51
N THR A 33 18.34 -10.77 4.05
CA THR A 33 19.56 -10.18 4.64
C THR A 33 19.65 -8.68 4.32
N ALA A 34 20.61 -7.97 4.95
CA ALA A 34 20.87 -6.56 4.65
C ALA A 34 21.30 -6.33 3.18
N GLU A 35 21.82 -7.36 2.52
CA GLU A 35 22.26 -7.35 1.12
C GLU A 35 21.15 -7.76 0.15
N GLY A 36 19.97 -8.13 0.66
CA GLY A 36 18.82 -8.52 -0.17
C GLY A 36 18.78 -10.00 -0.54
N GLN A 37 19.57 -10.85 0.13
CA GLN A 37 19.49 -12.29 -0.09
C GLN A 37 18.26 -12.87 0.60
N PHE A 38 17.49 -13.68 -0.14
CA PHE A 38 16.31 -14.36 0.38
C PHE A 38 16.67 -15.43 1.42
N GLN A 39 16.08 -15.37 2.60
CA GLN A 39 16.30 -16.30 3.70
C GLN A 39 15.13 -17.28 3.91
N GLY A 40 13.93 -16.91 3.47
CA GLY A 40 12.74 -17.74 3.63
C GLY A 40 11.47 -16.93 3.83
N PHE A 41 10.37 -17.66 4.08
CA PHE A 41 9.09 -17.09 4.49
C PHE A 41 8.84 -17.39 5.96
N ALA A 42 8.38 -16.39 6.71
CA ALA A 42 7.86 -16.56 8.05
C ALA A 42 6.33 -16.36 8.04
N MET A 43 5.58 -17.39 8.44
CA MET A 43 4.13 -17.29 8.60
C MET A 43 3.80 -16.50 9.86
N THR A 44 2.86 -15.57 9.76
CA THR A 44 2.31 -14.88 10.93
C THR A 44 0.95 -15.47 11.29
N VAL A 45 0.62 -15.44 12.58
CA VAL A 45 -0.65 -15.94 13.12
C VAL A 45 -1.42 -14.76 13.68
N GLY A 46 -2.69 -14.66 13.30
CA GLY A 46 -3.64 -13.65 13.78
C GLY A 46 -4.44 -14.19 14.96
N ASP A 47 -5.73 -14.45 14.74
CA ASP A 47 -6.66 -14.89 15.78
C ASP A 47 -6.72 -16.42 15.97
N GLY A 48 -5.91 -17.17 15.22
CA GLY A 48 -5.83 -18.64 15.30
C GLY A 48 -7.08 -19.39 14.83
N LYS A 49 -8.06 -18.69 14.25
CA LYS A 49 -9.28 -19.33 13.71
C LYS A 49 -9.01 -19.98 12.35
N LYS A 50 -9.95 -20.83 11.91
CA LYS A 50 -9.90 -21.47 10.58
C LYS A 50 -9.80 -20.46 9.42
N THR A 51 -10.26 -19.23 9.62
CA THR A 51 -10.21 -18.13 8.64
C THR A 51 -9.08 -17.14 8.91
N ASP A 52 -8.09 -17.51 9.73
CA ASP A 52 -6.97 -16.63 10.07
C ASP A 52 -6.19 -16.21 8.81
N ARG A 53 -6.06 -14.91 8.62
CA ARG A 53 -5.34 -14.28 7.50
C ARG A 53 -3.95 -13.78 7.91
N GLY A 54 -3.52 -14.07 9.14
CA GLY A 54 -2.27 -13.61 9.72
C GLY A 54 -2.44 -12.43 10.66
N LYS A 55 -1.34 -12.06 11.31
CA LYS A 55 -1.23 -10.92 12.23
C LYS A 55 -1.58 -9.62 11.49
N ARG A 56 -2.26 -8.71 12.19
CA ARG A 56 -2.54 -7.37 11.69
C ARG A 56 -1.34 -6.44 11.83
N TYR A 57 -1.08 -5.68 10.78
CA TYR A 57 -0.06 -4.64 10.74
C TYR A 57 -0.68 -3.34 10.24
N VAL A 58 -0.18 -2.21 10.73
CA VAL A 58 -0.45 -0.89 10.17
C VAL A 58 0.51 -0.69 9.00
N ALA A 59 0.02 -0.83 7.77
CA ALA A 59 0.86 -0.90 6.57
C ALA A 59 0.37 0.05 5.46
N PRO A 60 1.24 0.44 4.51
CA PRO A 60 0.88 1.28 3.38
C PRO A 60 -0.31 0.74 2.59
N SER A 61 -1.29 1.59 2.30
CA SER A 61 -2.51 1.23 1.60
C SER A 61 -2.92 2.33 0.63
N VAL A 62 -3.37 1.93 -0.57
CA VAL A 62 -3.99 2.82 -1.55
C VAL A 62 -5.33 2.26 -2.00
N SER A 63 -6.30 3.14 -2.26
CA SER A 63 -7.55 2.74 -2.90
C SER A 63 -7.28 2.31 -4.34
N ARG A 64 -7.58 1.04 -4.63
CA ARG A 64 -7.49 0.48 -5.97
C ARG A 64 -8.84 0.65 -6.65
N THR A 65 -8.92 1.56 -7.60
CA THR A 65 -10.04 1.63 -8.55
C THR A 65 -9.80 0.59 -9.66
N VAL A 66 -10.42 0.74 -10.83
CA VAL A 66 -10.23 -0.15 -11.99
C VAL A 66 -8.77 -0.21 -12.45
N ASP A 67 -7.94 0.77 -12.07
CA ASP A 67 -6.52 0.83 -12.42
C ASP A 67 -5.60 -0.03 -11.53
N ILE A 68 -4.47 -0.43 -12.10
CA ILE A 68 -3.43 -1.21 -11.42
C ILE A 68 -2.60 -0.26 -10.56
N LYS A 69 -2.82 -0.30 -9.24
CA LYS A 69 -2.01 0.41 -8.23
C LYS A 69 -1.53 -0.58 -7.17
N ALA A 70 -0.23 -0.51 -6.85
CA ALA A 70 0.40 -1.34 -5.84
C ALA A 70 0.43 -0.62 -4.48
N ASN A 71 0.29 -1.37 -3.40
CA ASN A 71 0.69 -0.89 -2.08
C ASN A 71 2.23 -0.94 -1.97
N LEU A 72 2.81 0.03 -1.28
CA LEU A 72 4.23 0.02 -0.97
C LEU A 72 4.54 -1.07 0.08
N LEU A 73 5.45 -2.00 -0.24
CA LEU A 73 6.02 -3.02 0.67
C LEU A 73 5.03 -4.01 1.32
N ALA A 74 3.71 -3.84 1.19
CA ALA A 74 2.69 -4.69 1.81
C ALA A 74 1.51 -4.94 0.86
N ASP A 75 1.64 -5.95 0.00
CA ASP A 75 0.64 -6.31 -1.02
C ASP A 75 0.47 -7.83 -1.13
N ASN A 76 -0.45 -8.28 -1.97
CA ASN A 76 -0.70 -9.70 -2.15
C ASN A 76 0.34 -10.37 -3.06
N GLY A 77 0.30 -11.71 -3.12
CA GLY A 77 1.24 -12.53 -3.90
C GLY A 77 1.34 -12.18 -5.39
N GLU A 78 0.26 -11.71 -6.02
CA GLU A 78 0.30 -11.29 -7.43
C GLU A 78 1.15 -10.03 -7.63
N TYR A 79 1.15 -9.11 -6.66
CA TYR A 79 1.94 -7.87 -6.71
C TYR A 79 3.36 -8.10 -6.21
N VAL A 80 3.54 -8.75 -5.06
CA VAL A 80 4.87 -8.91 -4.44
C VAL A 80 5.71 -9.93 -5.19
N LEU A 81 5.13 -11.08 -5.56
CA LEU A 81 5.87 -12.21 -6.12
C LEU A 81 5.56 -12.47 -7.61
N GLY A 82 4.60 -11.77 -8.20
CA GLY A 82 4.10 -12.11 -9.54
C GLY A 82 3.42 -13.48 -9.60
N ALA A 83 3.02 -14.04 -8.44
CA ALA A 83 2.42 -15.37 -8.35
C ALA A 83 1.01 -15.36 -8.96
N ASN A 84 0.74 -16.28 -9.87
CA ASN A 84 -0.58 -16.36 -10.50
C ASN A 84 -1.56 -17.16 -9.64
N ARG A 85 -2.79 -16.66 -9.51
CA ARG A 85 -3.89 -17.34 -8.81
C ARG A 85 -4.44 -18.54 -9.56
N ASP A 86 -4.30 -18.55 -10.89
CA ASP A 86 -4.71 -19.66 -11.74
C ASP A 86 -3.50 -20.13 -12.58
N PRO A 87 -2.75 -21.13 -12.10
CA PRO A 87 -1.62 -21.69 -12.83
C PRO A 87 -2.03 -22.32 -14.17
N ALA A 88 -3.28 -22.79 -14.31
CA ALA A 88 -3.77 -23.46 -15.51
C ALA A 88 -4.14 -22.46 -16.63
N GLY A 89 -4.47 -21.22 -16.27
CA GLY A 89 -4.74 -20.13 -17.21
C GLY A 89 -3.51 -19.45 -17.82
N GLY A 90 -2.29 -19.88 -17.46
CA GLY A 90 -1.03 -19.26 -17.86
C GLY A 90 -0.77 -17.91 -17.19
N ALA A 91 0.48 -17.46 -17.14
CA ALA A 91 0.85 -16.17 -16.53
C ALA A 91 0.09 -15.02 -17.20
N SER A 92 -0.92 -14.50 -16.50
CA SER A 92 -1.74 -13.41 -17.04
C SER A 92 -0.88 -12.14 -17.17
N GLU A 93 -0.92 -11.51 -18.34
CA GLU A 93 -0.34 -10.17 -18.59
C GLU A 93 -0.70 -9.17 -17.47
N LYS A 94 -1.91 -9.33 -16.89
CA LYS A 94 -2.37 -8.54 -15.76
C LYS A 94 -1.53 -8.73 -14.49
N VAL A 95 -1.09 -9.95 -14.18
CA VAL A 95 -0.23 -10.23 -13.01
C VAL A 95 1.17 -9.63 -13.23
N GLN A 96 1.72 -9.75 -14.44
CA GLN A 96 3.00 -9.10 -14.77
C GLN A 96 2.93 -7.57 -14.61
N ARG A 97 1.84 -6.95 -15.07
CA ARG A 97 1.61 -5.51 -14.89
C ARG A 97 1.45 -5.11 -13.42
N ARG A 98 0.83 -5.96 -12.59
CA ARG A 98 0.71 -5.74 -11.13
C ARG A 98 2.06 -5.83 -10.44
N HIS A 99 2.83 -6.87 -10.75
CA HIS A 99 4.18 -7.03 -10.21
C HIS A 99 5.09 -5.88 -10.63
N LYS A 100 5.04 -5.47 -11.90
CA LYS A 100 5.75 -4.29 -12.38
C LYS A 100 5.38 -3.03 -11.60
N ALA A 101 4.08 -2.75 -11.40
CA ALA A 101 3.65 -1.59 -10.61
C ALA A 101 4.17 -1.63 -9.17
N PHE A 102 4.28 -2.81 -8.56
CA PHE A 102 4.91 -2.98 -7.24
C PHE A 102 6.42 -2.68 -7.28
N ARG A 103 7.14 -3.14 -8.30
CA ARG A 103 8.56 -2.82 -8.46
C ARG A 103 8.79 -1.33 -8.67
N ASP A 104 7.98 -0.70 -9.52
CA ASP A 104 8.11 0.73 -9.85
C ASP A 104 7.96 1.60 -8.59
N VAL A 105 6.99 1.31 -7.71
CA VAL A 105 6.80 2.07 -6.47
C VAL A 105 7.94 1.87 -5.48
N ILE A 106 8.53 0.66 -5.43
CA ILE A 106 9.72 0.39 -4.60
C ILE A 106 10.93 1.17 -5.12
N VAL A 107 11.11 1.24 -6.45
CA VAL A 107 12.19 2.03 -7.07
C VAL A 107 12.07 3.51 -6.72
N GLN A 108 10.89 4.09 -6.90
CA GLN A 108 10.65 5.50 -6.55
C GLN A 108 10.91 5.76 -5.06
N CYS A 109 10.49 4.85 -4.18
CA CYS A 109 10.71 4.98 -2.75
C CYS A 109 12.20 4.88 -2.38
N ALA A 110 12.93 3.93 -2.98
CA ALA A 110 14.36 3.76 -2.76
C ALA A 110 15.15 4.98 -3.26
N GLU A 111 14.77 5.54 -4.41
CA GLU A 111 15.38 6.73 -4.98
C GLU A 111 15.15 7.97 -4.11
N ALA A 112 13.95 8.13 -3.55
CA ALA A 112 13.60 9.29 -2.73
C ALA A 112 14.21 9.23 -1.32
N THR A 113 14.22 8.05 -0.70
CA THR A 113 14.65 7.88 0.71
C THR A 113 16.12 7.50 0.85
N LYS A 114 16.73 6.92 -0.19
CA LYS A 114 18.07 6.32 -0.16
C LYS A 114 18.28 5.30 0.96
N ALA A 115 17.20 4.69 1.46
CA ALA A 115 17.26 3.74 2.56
C ALA A 115 17.95 2.42 2.13
N PRO A 116 19.00 1.96 2.82
CA PRO A 116 19.73 0.73 2.46
C PRO A 116 18.83 -0.51 2.39
N CYS A 117 17.85 -0.63 3.28
CA CYS A 117 16.92 -1.75 3.27
C CYS A 117 16.09 -1.82 1.97
N LEU A 118 15.80 -0.68 1.32
CA LEU A 118 15.08 -0.69 0.04
C LEU A 118 15.99 -1.14 -1.12
N GLN A 119 17.29 -0.90 -1.03
CA GLN A 119 18.26 -1.47 -1.98
C GLN A 119 18.29 -3.00 -1.87
N ALA A 120 18.24 -3.52 -0.64
CA ALA A 120 18.10 -4.96 -0.39
C ALA A 120 16.80 -5.52 -1.00
N VAL A 121 15.67 -4.81 -0.84
CA VAL A 121 14.40 -5.19 -1.49
C VAL A 121 14.53 -5.17 -3.01
N GLN A 122 15.16 -4.15 -3.61
CA GLN A 122 15.38 -4.09 -5.05
C GLN A 122 16.24 -5.26 -5.54
N ALA A 123 17.33 -5.58 -4.84
CA ALA A 123 18.20 -6.70 -5.17
C ALA A 123 17.43 -8.03 -5.14
N PHE A 124 16.60 -8.25 -4.12
CA PHE A 124 15.71 -9.40 -4.05
C PHE A 124 14.76 -9.45 -5.25
N LEU A 125 14.08 -8.35 -5.60
CA LEU A 125 13.15 -8.31 -6.72
C LEU A 125 13.84 -8.59 -8.07
N VAL A 126 15.09 -8.17 -8.25
CA VAL A 126 15.88 -8.54 -9.45
C VAL A 126 16.21 -10.04 -9.45
N SER A 127 16.62 -10.60 -8.31
CA SER A 127 16.90 -12.03 -8.21
C SER A 127 15.66 -12.89 -8.47
N LEU A 128 14.49 -12.42 -8.05
CA LEU A 128 13.20 -13.09 -8.24
C LEU A 128 12.79 -13.18 -9.72
N GLU A 129 13.21 -12.23 -10.56
CA GLU A 129 12.98 -12.31 -12.01
C GLU A 129 13.86 -13.35 -12.69
N GLN A 130 15.05 -13.59 -12.13
CA GLN A 130 16.04 -14.51 -12.67
C GLN A 130 15.79 -15.95 -12.20
N ALA A 131 15.24 -16.11 -11.00
CA ALA A 131 14.98 -17.40 -10.38
C ALA A 131 13.65 -17.39 -9.64
N GLN A 132 12.88 -18.48 -9.77
CA GLN A 132 11.66 -18.65 -8.99
C GLN A 132 11.99 -18.78 -7.50
N CYS A 133 11.24 -18.07 -6.67
CA CYS A 133 11.30 -18.23 -5.22
C CYS A 133 10.44 -19.44 -4.80
N PRO A 134 10.96 -20.36 -3.97
CA PRO A 134 10.20 -21.50 -3.49
C PRO A 134 9.08 -21.01 -2.57
N LEU A 135 7.82 -21.15 -3.01
CA LEU A 135 6.65 -20.74 -2.24
C LEU A 135 6.46 -21.65 -1.01
N PRO A 136 6.06 -21.10 0.15
CA PRO A 136 5.86 -21.91 1.34
C PRO A 136 4.61 -22.79 1.20
N GLU A 137 4.55 -23.87 1.97
CA GLU A 137 3.36 -24.74 2.02
C GLU A 137 2.13 -23.93 2.45
N GLY A 138 1.01 -24.14 1.75
CA GLY A 138 -0.25 -23.44 2.03
C GLY A 138 -0.30 -21.99 1.56
N PHE A 139 0.67 -21.52 0.77
CA PHE A 139 0.63 -20.20 0.16
C PHE A 139 -0.56 -20.02 -0.80
N ASP A 140 -1.33 -18.95 -0.61
CA ASP A 140 -2.34 -18.46 -1.56
C ASP A 140 -1.89 -17.09 -2.11
N ALA A 141 -1.93 -16.88 -3.42
CA ALA A 141 -1.62 -15.59 -4.04
C ALA A 141 -2.58 -14.45 -3.62
N LYS A 142 -3.67 -14.76 -2.90
CA LYS A 142 -4.54 -13.79 -2.21
C LYS A 142 -4.00 -13.34 -0.87
N ASP A 143 -3.07 -14.07 -0.27
CA ASP A 143 -2.45 -13.69 0.98
C ASP A 143 -1.66 -12.40 0.80
N ASN A 144 -1.75 -11.51 1.79
CA ASN A 144 -0.90 -10.34 1.86
C ASN A 144 0.46 -10.74 2.43
N LEU A 145 1.50 -10.18 1.83
CA LEU A 145 2.89 -10.36 2.22
C LEU A 145 3.54 -9.02 2.48
N THR A 146 4.58 -9.04 3.29
CA THR A 146 5.54 -7.94 3.36
C THR A 146 6.97 -8.46 3.40
N ILE A 147 7.93 -7.55 3.25
CA ILE A 147 9.35 -7.85 3.18
C ILE A 147 10.01 -7.30 4.45
N ARG A 148 10.73 -8.16 5.16
CA ARG A 148 11.50 -7.81 6.35
C ARG A 148 12.98 -7.95 6.02
N VAL A 149 13.75 -6.89 6.23
CA VAL A 149 15.16 -6.80 5.88
C VAL A 149 15.98 -6.72 7.15
N ALA A 150 16.82 -7.72 7.41
CA ALA A 150 17.65 -7.82 8.61
C ALA A 150 16.83 -7.58 9.91
N GLY A 151 15.61 -8.12 9.97
CA GLY A 151 14.70 -7.96 11.11
C GLY A 151 13.85 -6.68 11.11
N LEU A 152 14.10 -5.73 10.21
CA LEU A 152 13.37 -4.46 10.10
C LEU A 152 12.25 -4.53 9.07
N LEU A 153 11.10 -3.93 9.36
CA LEU A 153 10.04 -3.71 8.39
C LEU A 153 10.28 -2.35 7.72
N PRO A 154 10.67 -2.28 6.43
CA PRO A 154 11.05 -1.02 5.81
C PRO A 154 9.93 0.03 5.79
N PHE A 155 8.66 -0.40 5.78
CA PHE A 155 7.53 0.53 5.82
C PHE A 155 7.38 1.25 7.17
N ASP A 156 8.05 0.79 8.23
CA ASP A 156 8.02 1.46 9.53
C ASP A 156 9.05 2.60 9.63
N LEU A 157 9.96 2.72 8.66
CA LEU A 157 10.95 3.79 8.65
C LEU A 157 10.29 5.17 8.45
N PRO A 158 10.68 6.20 9.23
CA PRO A 158 10.07 7.53 9.14
C PRO A 158 10.09 8.13 7.73
N ASP A 159 11.19 7.98 6.99
CA ASP A 159 11.32 8.52 5.63
C ASP A 159 10.43 7.78 4.63
N VAL A 160 10.24 6.47 4.81
CA VAL A 160 9.33 5.66 3.99
C VAL A 160 7.87 6.02 4.28
N ARG A 161 7.52 6.23 5.54
CA ARG A 161 6.20 6.75 5.94
C ARG A 161 5.93 8.12 5.33
N ARG A 162 6.91 9.02 5.34
CA ARG A 162 6.80 10.34 4.74
C ARG A 162 6.63 10.26 3.22
N PHE A 163 7.50 9.52 2.54
CA PHE A 163 7.40 9.29 1.10
C PHE A 163 6.02 8.76 0.71
N TRP A 164 5.53 7.73 1.40
CA TRP A 164 4.22 7.17 1.11
C TRP A 164 3.10 8.16 1.38
N GLY A 165 3.13 8.86 2.51
CA GLY A 165 2.12 9.85 2.89
C GLY A 165 2.01 11.02 1.91
N ASP A 166 3.11 11.39 1.26
CA ASP A 166 3.14 12.45 0.25
C ASP A 166 2.70 11.96 -1.15
N SER A 167 2.71 10.64 -1.40
CA SER A 167 2.30 10.06 -2.69
C SER A 167 0.82 10.27 -3.04
N ALA A 168 -0.04 10.52 -2.05
CA ALA A 168 -1.44 10.90 -2.27
C ALA A 168 -1.61 12.21 -3.07
N THR A 169 -0.59 13.08 -3.06
CA THR A 169 -0.63 14.35 -3.79
C THR A 169 -0.17 14.21 -5.25
N THR A 170 0.54 13.13 -5.57
CA THR A 170 1.12 12.87 -6.90
C THR A 170 0.45 11.73 -7.64
N SER A 171 -0.35 10.89 -6.96
CA SER A 171 -1.18 9.85 -7.58
C SER A 171 -2.40 10.43 -8.29
N VAL A 172 -2.15 11.36 -9.21
CA VAL A 172 -3.10 11.75 -10.24
C VAL A 172 -3.24 10.54 -11.14
N ASP A 173 -4.44 9.96 -11.21
CA ASP A 173 -4.77 8.97 -12.23
C ASP A 173 -4.40 9.56 -13.58
N ALA A 174 -3.38 9.03 -14.27
CA ALA A 174 -2.91 9.55 -15.55
C ALA A 174 -3.99 9.58 -16.65
N LYS A 175 -5.16 8.95 -16.40
CA LYS A 175 -6.32 8.88 -17.28
C LYS A 175 -7.49 9.77 -16.86
N LYS A 176 -7.45 10.38 -15.67
CA LYS A 176 -8.46 11.36 -15.27
C LYS A 176 -7.84 12.74 -15.34
N PRO A 177 -8.58 13.77 -15.78
CA PRO A 177 -8.07 15.12 -15.66
C PRO A 177 -7.68 15.32 -14.20
N ALA A 178 -6.40 15.61 -13.97
CA ALA A 178 -6.00 16.17 -12.69
C ALA A 178 -6.97 17.31 -12.41
N VAL A 179 -7.55 17.37 -11.21
CA VAL A 179 -8.13 18.63 -10.77
C VAL A 179 -6.92 19.55 -10.57
N ASN A 180 -6.50 20.20 -11.65
CA ASN A 180 -5.43 21.18 -11.66
C ASN A 180 -5.97 22.39 -10.91
N GLY A 181 -5.66 22.44 -9.63
CA GLY A 181 -6.13 23.51 -8.78
C GLY A 181 -5.68 23.31 -7.34
N ALA A 182 -5.62 24.43 -6.63
CA ALA A 182 -5.47 24.43 -5.20
C ALA A 182 -6.65 25.18 -4.60
N MET A 183 -7.27 24.61 -3.59
CA MET A 183 -8.39 25.23 -2.87
C MET A 183 -7.99 25.54 -1.44
N ARG A 184 -8.72 26.47 -0.81
CA ARG A 184 -8.54 26.79 0.60
C ARG A 184 -9.03 25.61 1.44
N CYS A 185 -8.13 25.01 2.20
CA CYS A 185 -8.47 23.97 3.16
C CYS A 185 -9.37 24.55 4.26
N ILE A 186 -10.55 23.95 4.48
CA ILE A 186 -11.47 24.40 5.54
C ILE A 186 -10.91 24.19 6.96
N ILE A 187 -9.89 23.34 7.15
CA ILE A 187 -9.32 23.05 8.46
C ILE A 187 -8.26 24.10 8.84
N CYS A 188 -7.28 24.33 7.96
CA CYS A 188 -6.12 25.19 8.24
C CYS A 188 -6.11 26.52 7.46
N SER A 189 -7.10 26.77 6.60
CA SER A 189 -7.18 27.95 5.72
C SER A 189 -6.04 28.14 4.72
N GLN A 190 -5.09 27.21 4.63
CA GLN A 190 -4.02 27.23 3.63
C GLN A 190 -4.53 26.76 2.27
N ILE A 191 -3.99 27.32 1.20
CA ILE A 191 -4.19 26.83 -0.16
C ILE A 191 -3.44 25.51 -0.33
N ARG A 192 -4.14 24.43 -0.67
CA ARG A 192 -3.58 23.08 -0.80
C ARG A 192 -4.08 22.38 -2.08
N PRO A 193 -3.32 21.42 -2.62
CA PRO A 193 -3.74 20.63 -3.78
C PRO A 193 -5.09 19.96 -3.55
N ILE A 194 -5.89 19.87 -4.60
CA ILE A 194 -7.19 19.20 -4.58
C ILE A 194 -7.00 17.76 -5.07
N VAL A 195 -7.63 16.82 -4.38
CA VAL A 195 -7.70 15.43 -4.85
C VAL A 195 -9.01 15.20 -5.59
N ALA A 196 -8.96 14.53 -6.74
CA ALA A 196 -10.17 14.20 -7.52
C ALA A 196 -11.05 13.16 -6.78
N VAL A 197 -10.41 12.20 -6.12
CA VAL A 197 -11.07 11.16 -5.31
C VAL A 197 -10.27 10.96 -4.03
N HIS A 198 -10.95 10.52 -2.96
CA HIS A 198 -10.28 10.25 -1.70
C HIS A 198 -9.29 9.07 -1.87
N PRO A 199 -7.99 9.23 -1.54
CA PRO A 199 -6.95 8.27 -1.92
C PRO A 199 -7.01 6.93 -1.18
N VAL A 200 -7.66 6.89 -0.02
CA VAL A 200 -7.79 5.71 0.85
C VAL A 200 -9.19 5.60 1.41
N LYS A 201 -9.74 4.39 1.56
CA LYS A 201 -11.05 4.23 2.21
C LYS A 201 -10.93 4.43 3.73
N ILE A 202 -11.80 5.21 4.34
CA ILE A 202 -11.85 5.40 5.79
C ILE A 202 -12.68 4.25 6.38
N LYS A 203 -12.04 3.40 7.19
CA LYS A 203 -12.68 2.27 7.88
C LYS A 203 -13.08 2.68 9.31
N GLY A 204 -14.02 1.94 9.91
CA GLY A 204 -14.41 2.13 11.30
C GLY A 204 -15.42 3.27 11.55
N ILE A 205 -16.05 3.80 10.49
CA ILE A 205 -17.11 4.80 10.63
C ILE A 205 -18.38 4.10 11.14
N PRO A 206 -18.99 4.55 12.25
CA PRO A 206 -20.29 4.05 12.71
C PRO A 206 -21.35 4.09 11.61
N ASP A 207 -22.12 3.01 11.46
CA ASP A 207 -23.10 2.81 10.38
C ASP A 207 -22.52 2.89 8.94
N GLY A 208 -21.19 2.89 8.82
CA GLY A 208 -20.47 2.90 7.56
C GLY A 208 -20.25 1.50 6.98
N GLN A 209 -19.75 1.46 5.74
CA GLN A 209 -19.39 0.19 5.12
C GLN A 209 -18.16 -0.45 5.80
N THR A 210 -18.22 -1.75 6.03
CA THR A 210 -17.10 -2.54 6.59
C THR A 210 -15.85 -2.51 5.71
N SER A 211 -16.03 -2.36 4.38
CA SER A 211 -14.94 -2.19 3.43
C SER A 211 -14.30 -0.78 3.45
N GLY A 212 -14.87 0.13 4.22
CA GLY A 212 -14.52 1.55 4.33
C GLY A 212 -15.28 2.44 3.34
N MET A 213 -15.38 3.72 3.67
CA MET A 213 -16.08 4.74 2.90
C MET A 213 -15.10 5.78 2.33
N THR A 214 -15.52 6.53 1.33
CA THR A 214 -14.75 7.66 0.79
C THR A 214 -15.54 8.95 0.98
N LEU A 215 -14.86 10.04 1.34
CA LEU A 215 -15.48 11.36 1.45
C LEU A 215 -15.75 11.98 0.07
N ILE A 216 -14.89 11.67 -0.91
CA ILE A 216 -14.99 12.14 -2.29
C ILE A 216 -14.96 10.89 -3.18
N SER A 217 -16.10 10.56 -3.77
CA SER A 217 -16.31 9.35 -4.57
C SER A 217 -16.77 9.62 -6.00
N ALA A 218 -17.23 10.84 -6.31
CA ALA A 218 -17.66 11.23 -7.64
C ALA A 218 -16.47 11.16 -8.61
N ASN A 219 -16.50 10.17 -9.50
CA ASN A 219 -15.31 9.77 -10.25
C ASN A 219 -15.62 9.37 -11.71
N ALA A 220 -16.80 9.75 -12.20
CA ALA A 220 -17.33 9.43 -13.52
C ALA A 220 -17.97 10.69 -14.13
N GLU A 221 -17.93 10.79 -15.46
CA GLU A 221 -18.49 11.93 -16.23
C GLU A 221 -19.99 12.14 -15.97
N ALA A 222 -20.72 11.08 -15.62
CA ALA A 222 -22.15 11.16 -15.28
C ALA A 222 -22.43 12.05 -14.05
N PHE A 223 -21.43 12.36 -13.22
CA PHE A 223 -21.58 13.32 -12.11
C PHE A 223 -21.35 14.77 -12.54
N GLU A 224 -20.94 15.00 -13.79
CA GLU A 224 -20.66 16.32 -14.36
C GLU A 224 -21.75 16.75 -15.37
N SER A 225 -22.80 15.95 -15.58
CA SER A 225 -23.94 16.32 -16.41
C SER A 225 -24.91 17.19 -15.63
N TYR A 226 -25.08 18.45 -16.06
CA TYR A 226 -26.06 19.43 -15.57
C TYR A 226 -27.12 19.73 -16.63
#